data_AF-A0A924YB92-F1
#
_entry.id   AF-A0A924YB92-F1
#
_cell.length_a   1.000
_cell.length_b   1.000
_cell.length_c   1.000
_cell.angle_alpha   90.00
_cell.angle_beta   90.00
_cell.angle_gamma   90.00
#
_symmetry.space_group_name_H-M   'P 1'
#
loop_
_entity.id
_entity.type
_entity.pdbx_description
1 polymer ?
#
loop_
_entity_poly.entity_id
_entity_poly.type
_entity_poly.pdbx_seq_one_letter_code
_entity_poly.pdbx_strand_id
1 'polypeptide(L)'
;MTQPNPNPNPNVGQPGQPRQLRLEMPNNLNATYSNAVMVSHTHSEVIMDFIQVLPNDPRARIQTRIVMTPANAKSFLDALKTNLERFEEKHGEISMPPKPISLADQLFGGIKTDESESESHG
;
A
#
# COMPACT_ATOMS: atom_id res chain seq x y z
N MET A 1 28.60 49.26 37.69
CA MET A 1 27.49 49.34 36.72
C MET A 1 27.38 48.00 36.02
N THR A 2 26.51 47.12 36.49
CA THR A 2 26.27 45.80 35.88
C THR A 2 24.94 45.86 35.15
N GLN A 3 24.97 45.90 33.82
CA GLN A 3 23.75 45.75 33.02
C GLN A 3 23.26 44.29 33.15
N PRO A 4 21.96 44.04 33.41
CA PRO A 4 21.42 42.70 33.40
C PRO A 4 21.18 42.21 31.96
N ASN A 5 21.61 40.97 31.74
CA ASN A 5 21.23 39.94 30.78
C ASN A 5 20.29 40.29 29.58
N PRO A 6 20.65 39.88 28.34
CA PRO A 6 19.77 39.97 27.18
C PRO A 6 18.67 38.90 27.22
N ASN A 7 17.46 39.31 26.90
CA ASN A 7 16.27 38.47 26.79
C ASN A 7 16.53 37.23 25.90
N PRO A 8 16.31 35.99 26.38
CA PRO A 8 16.39 34.81 25.52
C PRO A 8 15.16 34.78 24.60
N ASN A 9 15.43 34.67 23.30
CA ASN A 9 14.43 34.56 22.25
C ASN A 9 13.47 33.37 22.50
N PRO A 10 12.14 33.57 22.57
CA PRO A 10 11.18 32.52 22.96
C PRO A 10 10.94 31.43 21.89
N ASN A 11 11.60 31.50 20.72
CA ASN A 11 11.36 30.58 19.60
C ASN A 11 12.40 29.47 19.43
N VAL A 12 12.96 28.96 20.54
CA VAL A 12 13.68 27.68 20.51
C VAL A 12 12.61 26.58 20.45
N GLY A 13 12.38 26.02 19.26
CA GLY A 13 11.40 24.96 19.03
C GLY A 13 11.57 23.82 20.02
N GLN A 14 10.54 23.55 20.83
CA GLN A 14 10.57 22.49 21.83
C GLN A 14 10.72 21.12 21.14
N PRO A 15 11.72 20.30 21.53
CA PRO A 15 11.83 18.93 21.05
C PRO A 15 10.66 18.11 21.61
N GLY A 16 9.71 17.71 20.76
CA GLY A 16 8.61 16.82 21.15
C GLY A 16 7.26 17.10 20.50
N GLN A 17 7.07 18.24 19.83
CA GLN A 17 5.82 18.44 19.10
C GLN A 17 5.87 17.72 17.74
N PRO A 18 4.93 16.79 17.45
CA PRO A 18 4.84 16.16 16.15
C PRO A 18 4.64 17.25 15.11
N ARG A 19 5.60 17.36 14.18
CA ARG A 19 5.58 18.36 13.13
C ARG A 19 4.37 18.09 12.26
N GLN A 20 3.32 18.89 12.39
CA GLN A 20 2.19 18.85 11.46
C GLN A 20 2.71 19.31 10.10
N LEU A 21 2.94 18.37 9.20
CA LEU A 21 3.20 18.70 7.80
C LEU A 21 1.93 19.31 7.22
N ARG A 22 2.02 20.53 6.70
CA ARG A 22 1.02 21.05 5.78
C ARG A 22 1.26 20.40 4.44
N LEU A 23 0.23 19.76 3.89
CA LEU A 23 0.26 19.25 2.53
C LEU A 23 -0.05 20.41 1.59
N GLU A 24 0.86 20.67 0.66
CA GLU A 24 0.64 21.62 -0.43
C GLU A 24 0.24 20.84 -1.68
N MET A 25 -0.88 21.23 -2.28
CA MET A 25 -1.37 20.65 -3.53
C MET A 25 -1.04 21.62 -4.67
N PRO A 26 -0.12 21.28 -5.58
CA PRO A 26 0.18 22.12 -6.73
C PRO A 26 -1.05 22.28 -7.63
N ASN A 27 -1.29 23.49 -8.15
CA ASN A 27 -2.42 23.77 -9.05
C ASN A 27 -2.37 22.98 -10.37
N ASN A 28 -1.20 22.49 -10.75
CA ASN A 28 -0.94 21.70 -11.96
C ASN A 28 -0.78 20.21 -11.69
N LEU A 29 -1.19 19.73 -10.51
CA LEU A 29 -1.15 18.30 -10.21
C LEU A 29 -2.22 17.57 -11.02
N ASN A 30 -1.79 16.82 -12.03
CA ASN A 30 -2.68 15.99 -12.83
C ASN A 30 -2.85 14.61 -12.20
N ALA A 31 -4.09 14.12 -12.18
CA ALA A 31 -4.35 12.72 -11.86
C ALA A 31 -3.91 11.82 -13.03
N THR A 32 -3.21 10.74 -12.72
CA THR A 32 -2.81 9.73 -13.69
C THR A 32 -3.63 8.46 -13.49
N TYR A 33 -4.30 8.01 -14.53
CA TYR A 33 -5.02 6.74 -14.51
C TYR A 33 -4.08 5.56 -14.77
N SER A 34 -4.24 4.48 -14.01
CA SER A 34 -3.57 3.20 -14.21
C SER A 34 -4.49 2.06 -13.82
N ASN A 35 -4.43 0.95 -14.55
CA ASN A 35 -5.20 -0.27 -14.28
C ASN A 35 -4.31 -1.49 -13.99
N ALA A 36 -3.00 -1.32 -14.01
CA ALA A 36 -2.04 -2.32 -13.57
C ALA A 36 -0.85 -1.64 -12.87
N VAL A 37 -0.16 -2.38 -12.02
CA VAL A 37 1.11 -1.95 -11.42
C VAL A 37 2.11 -3.10 -11.52
N MET A 38 3.31 -2.80 -12.00
CA MET A 38 4.45 -3.72 -11.93
C MET A 38 5.36 -3.29 -10.79
N VAL A 39 5.63 -4.20 -9.86
CA VAL A 39 6.47 -3.93 -8.70
C VAL A 39 7.77 -4.72 -8.84
N SER A 40 8.90 -4.02 -8.75
CA SER A 40 10.25 -4.60 -8.71
C SER A 40 11.05 -3.95 -7.58
N HIS A 41 12.19 -4.55 -7.21
CA HIS A 41 13.01 -4.01 -6.13
C HIS A 41 14.48 -4.34 -6.29
N THR A 42 15.30 -3.51 -5.66
CA THR A 42 16.70 -3.76 -5.30
C THR A 42 16.81 -3.83 -3.78
N HIS A 43 18.03 -3.96 -3.24
CA HIS A 43 18.21 -3.87 -1.79
C HIS A 43 17.85 -2.47 -1.23
N SER A 44 18.00 -1.43 -2.04
CA SER A 44 17.85 -0.03 -1.60
C SER A 44 16.53 0.61 -2.02
N GLU A 45 15.85 0.03 -3.01
CA GLU A 45 14.69 0.65 -3.65
C GLU A 45 13.59 -0.35 -3.97
N VAL A 46 12.34 0.10 -3.83
CA VAL A 46 11.15 -0.53 -4.39
C VAL A 46 10.63 0.39 -5.48
N ILE A 47 10.42 -0.17 -6.67
CA ILE A 47 10.00 0.54 -7.87
C ILE A 47 8.60 0.06 -8.23
N MET A 48 7.67 1.00 -8.35
CA MET A 48 6.28 0.77 -8.77
C MET A 48 6.04 1.49 -10.09
N ASP A 49 5.86 0.71 -11.15
CA ASP A 49 5.48 1.19 -12.47
C ASP A 49 3.97 1.09 -12.64
N PHE A 50 3.29 2.22 -12.62
CA PHE A 50 1.86 2.33 -12.88
C PHE A 50 1.63 2.31 -14.38
N ILE A 51 0.87 1.31 -14.81
CA ILE A 51 0.71 0.96 -16.22
C ILE A 51 -0.75 1.17 -16.64
N GLN A 52 -0.92 1.70 -17.84
CA GLN A 52 -2.19 1.72 -18.55
C GLN A 52 -2.14 0.69 -19.69
N VAL A 53 -3.05 -0.29 -19.61
CA VAL A 53 -3.34 -1.23 -20.69
C VAL A 53 -4.70 -0.89 -21.26
N LEU A 54 -4.77 -0.63 -22.57
CA LEU A 54 -6.02 -0.32 -23.26
C LEU A 54 -6.51 -1.56 -24.03
N PRO A 55 -7.84 -1.81 -24.06
CA PRO A 55 -8.40 -2.81 -24.97
C PRO A 55 -7.99 -2.48 -26.41
N ASN A 56 -7.56 -3.50 -27.16
CA ASN A 56 -7.15 -3.38 -28.57
C ASN A 56 -5.84 -2.61 -28.83
N ASP A 57 -5.08 -2.17 -27.82
CA ASP A 57 -3.68 -1.76 -27.99
C ASP A 57 -2.77 -2.83 -27.37
N PRO A 58 -1.94 -3.54 -28.16
CA PRO A 58 -1.04 -4.56 -27.63
C PRO A 58 0.10 -3.97 -26.79
N ARG A 59 0.24 -2.64 -26.73
CA ARG A 59 1.28 -1.97 -25.94
C ARG A 59 0.73 -1.56 -24.58
N ALA A 60 1.39 -2.04 -23.53
CA ALA A 60 1.28 -1.47 -22.20
C ALA A 60 2.09 -0.16 -22.13
N ARG A 61 1.54 0.90 -21.53
CA ARG A 61 2.23 2.18 -21.36
C ARG A 61 2.47 2.45 -19.88
N ILE A 62 3.72 2.69 -19.50
CA ILE A 62 4.05 3.20 -18.16
C ILE A 62 3.62 4.66 -18.12
N GLN A 63 2.74 5.00 -17.19
CA GLN A 63 2.24 6.36 -17.01
C GLN A 63 3.05 7.10 -15.95
N THR A 64 3.34 6.44 -14.84
CA THR A 64 4.10 6.99 -13.72
C THR A 64 4.99 5.92 -13.10
N ARG A 65 6.21 6.29 -12.73
CA ARG A 65 7.11 5.48 -11.91
C ARG A 65 7.27 6.13 -10.56
N ILE A 66 7.02 5.38 -9.50
CA ILE A 66 7.30 5.79 -8.12
C ILE A 66 8.43 4.90 -7.58
N VAL A 67 9.45 5.52 -7.01
CA VAL A 67 10.59 4.83 -6.38
C VAL A 67 10.61 5.20 -4.91
N MET A 68 10.71 4.19 -4.04
CA MET A 68 10.68 4.36 -2.59
C MET A 68 11.77 3.52 -1.94
N THR A 69 12.22 3.90 -0.75
CA THR A 69 12.98 2.97 0.10
C THR A 69 12.07 1.82 0.56
N PRO A 70 12.62 0.64 0.89
CA PRO A 70 11.83 -0.48 1.42
C PRO A 70 10.98 -0.11 2.65
N ALA A 71 11.53 0.71 3.56
CA ALA A 71 10.81 1.19 4.74
C ALA A 71 9.58 2.03 4.36
N ASN A 72 9.75 2.99 3.45
CA ASN A 72 8.64 3.84 3.01
C ASN A 72 7.59 3.03 2.23
N ALA A 73 8.01 2.06 1.40
CA ALA A 73 7.09 1.18 0.68
C ALA A 73 6.27 0.32 1.65
N LYS A 74 6.89 -0.17 2.74
CA LYS A 74 6.18 -0.92 3.79
C LYS A 74 5.15 -0.04 4.51
N SER A 75 5.53 1.17 4.90
CA SER A 75 4.58 2.13 5.48
C SER A 75 3.44 2.49 4.53
N PHE A 76 3.72 2.62 3.24
CA PHE A 76 2.69 2.84 2.21
C PHE A 76 1.70 1.67 2.13
N LEU A 77 2.19 0.43 2.08
CA LEU A 77 1.34 -0.76 2.05
C LEU A 77 0.39 -0.82 3.24
N ASP A 78 0.91 -0.58 4.44
CA ASP A 78 0.12 -0.64 5.67
C ASP A 78 -0.97 0.46 5.67
N ALA A 79 -0.61 1.69 5.25
CA ALA A 79 -1.56 2.78 5.10
C ALA A 79 -2.62 2.50 4.01
N LEU A 80 -2.22 1.94 2.87
CA LEU A 80 -3.13 1.58 1.78
C LEU A 80 -4.12 0.50 2.24
N LYS A 81 -3.63 -0.55 2.90
CA LYS A 81 -4.45 -1.63 3.44
C LYS A 81 -5.53 -1.09 4.37
N THR A 82 -5.15 -0.29 5.37
CA THR A 82 -6.10 0.30 6.32
C THR A 82 -7.14 1.19 5.64
N ASN A 83 -6.76 1.93 4.59
CA ASN A 83 -7.72 2.75 3.84
C ASN A 83 -8.69 1.91 3.01
N LEU A 84 -8.24 0.80 2.42
CA LEU A 84 -9.11 -0.13 1.69
C LEU A 84 -10.08 -0.85 2.62
N GLU A 85 -9.62 -1.31 3.78
CA GLU A 85 -10.48 -1.92 4.80
C GLU A 85 -11.62 -0.98 5.21
N ARG A 86 -11.30 0.28 5.51
CA ARG A 86 -12.31 1.32 5.83
C ARG A 86 -13.25 1.62 4.67
N PHE A 87 -12.74 1.55 3.45
CA PHE A 87 -13.58 1.71 2.26
C PHE A 87 -14.59 0.56 2.16
N GLU A 88 -14.15 -0.68 2.33
CA GLU A 88 -14.99 -1.87 2.26
C GLU A 88 -16.02 -1.94 3.39
N GLU A 89 -15.65 -1.54 4.62
CA GLU A 89 -16.59 -1.40 5.74
C GLU A 89 -17.79 -0.50 5.39
N LYS A 90 -17.55 0.52 4.57
CA LYS A 90 -18.57 1.52 4.20
C LYS A 90 -19.30 1.20 2.90
N HIS A 91 -18.63 0.57 1.94
CA HIS A 91 -19.11 0.41 0.56
C HIS A 91 -19.36 -1.05 0.15
N GLY A 92 -19.03 -2.01 1.02
CA GLY A 92 -19.04 -3.44 0.72
C GLY A 92 -17.69 -3.94 0.19
N GLU A 93 -17.53 -5.26 0.20
CA GLU A 93 -16.30 -5.95 -0.23
C GLU A 93 -15.96 -5.66 -1.69
N ILE A 94 -14.68 -5.42 -1.96
CA ILE A 94 -14.15 -5.26 -3.31
C ILE A 94 -14.11 -6.64 -3.96
N SER A 95 -14.99 -6.85 -4.95
CA SER A 95 -14.98 -8.08 -5.74
C SER A 95 -13.71 -8.17 -6.58
N MET A 96 -12.85 -9.12 -6.23
CA MET A 96 -11.66 -9.42 -7.00
C MET A 96 -12.01 -10.34 -8.18
N PRO A 97 -11.44 -10.10 -9.38
CA PRO A 97 -11.56 -11.07 -10.46
C PRO A 97 -10.99 -12.42 -9.98
N PRO A 98 -11.61 -13.55 -10.39
CA PRO A 98 -11.19 -14.87 -9.93
C PRO A 98 -9.71 -15.06 -10.23
N LYS A 99 -8.94 -15.39 -9.18
CA LYS A 99 -7.54 -15.78 -9.35
C LYS A 99 -7.48 -16.97 -10.32
N PRO A 100 -6.55 -16.99 -11.28
CA PRO A 100 -6.30 -18.19 -12.06
C PRO A 100 -6.02 -19.33 -11.09
N ILE A 101 -6.78 -20.42 -11.19
CA ILE A 101 -6.60 -21.60 -10.35
C ILE A 101 -5.16 -22.08 -10.55
N SER A 102 -4.39 -22.19 -9.46
CA SER A 102 -3.03 -22.70 -9.57
C SER A 102 -3.05 -24.20 -9.86
N LEU A 103 -2.02 -24.70 -10.54
CA LEU A 103 -1.86 -26.15 -10.75
C LEU A 103 -1.83 -26.90 -9.40
N ALA A 104 -1.30 -26.28 -8.35
CA ALA A 104 -1.29 -26.85 -7.00
C ALA A 104 -2.71 -27.04 -6.46
N ASP A 105 -3.60 -26.05 -6.64
CA ASP A 105 -5.00 -26.15 -6.20
C ASP A 105 -5.76 -27.27 -6.94
N GLN A 106 -5.45 -27.48 -8.23
CA GLN A 106 -6.02 -28.57 -9.02
C GLN A 106 -5.53 -29.95 -8.57
N LEU A 107 -4.27 -30.04 -8.14
CA LEU A 107 -3.64 -31.31 -7.76
C LEU A 107 -3.97 -31.74 -6.32
N PHE A 108 -4.07 -30.79 -5.39
CA PHE A 108 -4.23 -31.08 -3.96
C PHE A 108 -5.65 -30.83 -3.41
N GLY A 109 -6.56 -30.20 -4.17
CA GLY A 109 -7.94 -29.92 -3.73
C GLY A 109 -8.83 -31.14 -3.51
N GLY A 110 -8.36 -32.35 -3.83
CA GLY A 110 -9.12 -33.61 -3.72
C GLY A 110 -8.91 -34.40 -2.42
N ILE A 111 -8.01 -34.00 -1.51
CA ILE A 111 -7.79 -34.75 -0.27
C ILE A 111 -8.79 -34.26 0.79
N LYS A 112 -10.00 -34.80 0.75
CA LYS A 112 -10.84 -34.88 1.96
C LYS A 112 -10.29 -36.03 2.80
N THR A 113 -9.64 -35.72 3.92
CA THR A 113 -9.43 -36.70 4.99
C THR A 113 -10.79 -36.99 5.61
N ASP A 114 -11.42 -38.09 5.19
CA ASP A 114 -12.53 -38.70 5.91
C ASP A 114 -11.99 -39.30 7.22
N GLU A 115 -11.92 -38.49 8.29
CA GLU A 115 -11.81 -38.98 9.67
C GLU A 115 -13.05 -38.54 10.44
N SER A 116 -14.17 -39.23 10.21
CA SER A 116 -15.29 -39.26 11.15
C SER A 116 -16.20 -40.45 10.90
N GLU A 117 -15.75 -41.68 11.20
CA GLU A 117 -16.66 -42.82 11.39
C GLU A 117 -15.96 -43.99 12.10
N SER A 118 -15.81 -43.93 13.42
CA SER A 118 -15.78 -45.14 14.28
C SER A 118 -15.85 -44.76 15.76
N GLU A 119 -16.99 -44.29 16.25
CA GLU A 119 -17.34 -44.43 17.67
C GLU A 119 -18.86 -44.36 17.86
N SER A 120 -19.52 -45.39 17.36
CA SER A 120 -20.82 -45.81 17.85
C SER A 120 -20.85 -47.31 17.71
N HIS A 121 -20.69 -48.04 18.81
CA HIS A 121 -21.43 -49.26 19.16
C HIS A 121 -21.25 -49.41 20.67
N GLY A 122 -22.37 -49.38 21.38
CA GLY A 122 -22.44 -49.61 22.83
C GLY A 122 -22.46 -51.08 23.19
#